data_AF-A0A8B7ZIK5-F1
#
_entry.id   AF-A0A8B7ZIK5-F1
#
_cell.length_a   1.000
_cell.length_b   1.000
_cell.length_c   1.000
_cell.angle_alpha   90.00
_cell.angle_beta   90.00
_cell.angle_gamma   90.00
#
_symmetry.space_group_name_H-M   'P 1'
#
loop_
_entity.id
_entity.type
_entity.pdbx_description
1 polymer ?
#
loop_
_entity_poly.entity_id
_entity_poly.type
_entity_poly.pdbx_seq_one_letter_code
_entity_poly.pdbx_strand_id
1 'polypeptide(L)'
;MFQKLHLHCKSCAVVSSSGQLLNKSAGAEIDSYPCVIRMNSAPITGYQADVGTRTTARVMGHVNLLKLNQSQADQHQIFVNRSTRTQRLIIPWLFNTRVDKRKDKHYAIAKNFSKTYTNTEFYMLSSSKIAFAENLFQTNTGISRKDAKTWLSTGWMTLIFALDTCDRTDVFGLVHDKFCKENPNNTTPYHYYEVNGKKECEYYMQSETHLTSGHVFVTEKAIFARWARKFNLNFRYPTWNLTRNESAPLDTPFVKIYKEAQHNKSLHGNKVGGGARGRSHVLNLRSKKMPPIIGPKTKEDTEKEKYQRFTHAVMFIVAIFLSLVVFLLLFLLVSILTI
;
A
#
# COMPACT_ATOMS: atom_id res chain seq x y z
N MET A 1 18.73 1.32 -13.15
CA MET A 1 18.48 1.87 -11.80
C MET A 1 16.98 2.10 -11.63
N PHE A 2 16.41 2.02 -10.43
CA PHE A 2 14.96 2.16 -10.21
C PHE A 2 14.59 3.60 -9.80
N GLN A 3 13.45 4.15 -10.26
CA GLN A 3 13.02 5.47 -9.79
C GLN A 3 12.19 5.34 -8.52
N LYS A 4 12.54 6.14 -7.51
CA LYS A 4 11.80 6.26 -6.26
C LYS A 4 10.52 7.06 -6.49
N LEU A 5 9.41 6.62 -5.92
CA LEU A 5 8.20 7.45 -5.81
C LEU A 5 8.48 8.62 -4.88
N HIS A 6 8.25 9.83 -5.39
CA HIS A 6 8.23 11.05 -4.61
C HIS A 6 6.78 11.56 -4.55
N LEU A 7 6.04 11.14 -3.53
CA LEU A 7 4.68 11.59 -3.25
C LEU A 7 4.57 11.93 -1.76
N HIS A 8 4.17 13.17 -1.48
CA HIS A 8 3.81 13.62 -0.15
C HIS A 8 2.55 14.48 -0.24
N CYS A 9 1.60 14.25 0.66
CA CYS A 9 0.28 14.86 0.66
C CYS A 9 -0.06 15.33 2.07
N LYS A 10 -0.48 16.60 2.21
CA LYS A 10 -0.93 17.13 3.51
C LYS A 10 -2.15 16.38 4.05
N SER A 11 -3.06 15.99 3.16
CA SER A 11 -4.19 15.12 3.49
C SER A 11 -4.57 14.22 2.33
N CYS A 12 -5.08 13.04 2.66
CA CYS A 12 -5.52 12.05 1.69
C CYS A 12 -6.94 11.57 1.97
N ALA A 13 -7.73 11.40 0.91
CA ALA A 13 -8.95 10.60 0.93
C ALA A 13 -8.62 9.19 0.42
N VAL A 14 -8.75 8.18 1.27
CA VAL A 14 -8.69 6.76 0.85
C VAL A 14 -10.11 6.30 0.61
N VAL A 15 -10.46 6.01 -0.65
CA VAL A 15 -11.79 5.54 -1.02
C VAL A 15 -11.78 4.02 -1.06
N SER A 16 -12.46 3.40 -0.11
CA SER A 16 -12.67 1.94 -0.13
C SER A 16 -13.65 1.55 -1.24
N SER A 17 -13.75 0.25 -1.52
CA SER A 17 -14.70 -0.27 -2.52
C SER A 17 -16.09 -0.57 -1.95
N SER A 18 -16.32 -0.36 -0.66
CA SER A 18 -17.52 -0.87 0.03
C SER A 18 -18.81 -0.19 -0.38
N GLY A 19 -19.91 -0.93 -0.31
CA GLY A 19 -21.27 -0.44 -0.57
C GLY A 19 -21.75 0.64 0.40
N GLN A 20 -21.05 0.90 1.50
CA GLN A 20 -21.40 1.96 2.45
C GLN A 20 -21.38 3.37 1.82
N LEU A 21 -20.70 3.53 0.68
CA LEU A 21 -20.65 4.78 -0.07
C LEU A 21 -21.89 5.05 -0.93
N LEU A 22 -22.73 4.04 -1.19
CA LEU A 22 -23.92 4.21 -2.01
C LEU A 22 -24.88 5.24 -1.41
N ASN A 23 -25.34 6.16 -2.26
CA ASN A 23 -26.29 7.22 -1.94
C ASN A 23 -25.83 8.12 -0.77
N LYS A 24 -24.51 8.32 -0.62
CA LYS A 24 -23.95 9.21 0.41
C LYS A 24 -23.59 10.58 -0.12
N SER A 25 -23.55 10.77 -1.44
CA SER A 25 -23.15 12.02 -2.08
C SER A 25 -21.79 12.55 -1.60
N ALA A 26 -20.89 11.64 -1.21
CA ALA A 26 -19.59 12.00 -0.63
C ALA A 26 -18.55 12.44 -1.69
N GLY A 27 -18.90 12.41 -2.98
CA GLY A 27 -17.96 12.63 -4.07
C GLY A 27 -17.32 14.02 -4.07
N ALA A 28 -18.09 15.07 -3.78
CA ALA A 28 -17.55 16.43 -3.66
C ALA A 28 -16.59 16.57 -2.47
N GLU A 29 -16.92 15.93 -1.34
CA GLU A 29 -16.02 15.90 -0.17
C GLU A 29 -14.72 15.16 -0.51
N ILE A 30 -14.80 14.00 -1.15
CA ILE A 30 -13.62 13.21 -1.57
C ILE A 30 -12.74 14.02 -2.52
N ASP A 31 -13.32 14.66 -3.53
CA ASP A 31 -12.56 15.41 -4.54
C ASP A 31 -11.94 16.71 -4.00
N SER A 32 -12.34 17.17 -2.81
CA SER A 32 -11.73 18.31 -2.11
C SER A 32 -10.33 18.01 -1.56
N TYR A 33 -9.95 16.73 -1.41
CA TYR A 33 -8.65 16.36 -0.87
C TYR A 33 -7.52 16.59 -1.89
N PRO A 34 -6.32 17.00 -1.46
CA PRO A 34 -5.15 17.12 -2.34
C PRO A 34 -4.84 15.80 -3.06
N CYS A 35 -4.94 14.69 -2.32
CA CYS A 35 -4.66 13.35 -2.83
C CYS A 35 -5.85 12.41 -2.61
N VAL A 36 -6.29 11.76 -3.68
CA VAL A 36 -7.33 10.72 -3.64
C VAL A 36 -6.72 9.37 -3.99
N ILE A 37 -6.85 8.40 -3.09
CA ILE A 37 -6.28 7.06 -3.22
C ILE A 37 -7.43 6.05 -3.39
N ARG A 38 -7.41 5.31 -4.49
CA ARG A 38 -8.41 4.28 -4.82
C ARG A 38 -7.80 2.89 -4.87
N MET A 39 -8.65 1.85 -4.91
CA MET A 39 -8.20 0.46 -4.89
C MET A 39 -8.66 -0.32 -6.12
N ASN A 40 -7.81 -1.21 -6.63
CA ASN A 40 -8.08 -2.16 -7.70
C ASN A 40 -8.83 -1.51 -8.88
N SER A 41 -9.81 -2.18 -9.48
CA SER A 41 -10.62 -1.64 -10.59
C SER A 41 -11.94 -1.02 -10.13
N ALA A 42 -12.02 -0.53 -8.88
CA ALA A 42 -13.24 0.12 -8.38
C ALA A 42 -13.62 1.29 -9.31
N PRO A 43 -14.82 1.24 -9.95
CA PRO A 43 -15.21 2.17 -10.98
C PRO A 43 -15.68 3.50 -10.42
N ILE A 44 -15.56 4.54 -11.22
CA ILE A 44 -16.02 5.89 -10.93
C ILE A 44 -17.27 6.19 -11.76
N THR A 45 -17.27 5.76 -13.03
CA THR A 45 -18.38 5.91 -13.96
C THR A 45 -19.66 5.33 -13.37
N GLY A 46 -20.71 6.14 -13.27
CA GLY A 46 -22.00 5.81 -12.66
C GLY A 46 -22.08 6.10 -11.16
N TYR A 47 -20.97 6.42 -10.49
CA TYR A 47 -20.90 6.60 -9.04
C TYR A 47 -20.27 7.93 -8.62
N GLN A 48 -20.04 8.87 -9.55
CA GLN A 48 -19.30 10.11 -9.27
C GLN A 48 -19.86 10.90 -8.08
N ALA A 49 -21.19 10.95 -7.93
CA ALA A 49 -21.83 11.65 -6.82
C ALA A 49 -21.40 11.08 -5.46
N ASP A 50 -21.23 9.76 -5.37
CA ASP A 50 -20.89 9.06 -4.13
C ASP A 50 -19.39 8.94 -3.91
N VAL A 51 -18.61 8.71 -4.97
CA VAL A 51 -17.19 8.36 -4.86
C VAL A 51 -16.23 9.39 -5.44
N GLY A 52 -16.72 10.47 -6.04
CA GLY A 52 -15.91 11.50 -6.69
C GLY A 52 -15.29 11.04 -8.00
N THR A 53 -14.42 11.86 -8.57
CA THR A 53 -13.83 11.65 -9.91
C THR A 53 -12.32 11.54 -9.91
N ARG A 54 -11.64 12.16 -8.93
CA ARG A 54 -10.18 12.28 -8.94
C ARG A 54 -9.51 10.97 -8.48
N THR A 55 -8.33 10.69 -9.04
CA THR A 55 -7.47 9.57 -8.62
C THR A 55 -5.99 9.95 -8.71
N THR A 56 -5.42 10.37 -7.59
CA THR A 56 -3.98 10.69 -7.49
C THR A 56 -3.13 9.42 -7.46
N ALA A 57 -3.59 8.40 -6.74
CA ALA A 57 -2.95 7.09 -6.73
C ALA A 57 -4.01 5.98 -6.71
N ARG A 58 -3.71 4.86 -7.36
CA ARG A 58 -4.54 3.65 -7.32
C ARG A 58 -3.67 2.47 -6.89
N VAL A 59 -4.03 1.85 -5.78
CA VAL A 59 -3.34 0.67 -5.26
C VAL A 59 -4.02 -0.57 -5.80
N MET A 60 -3.30 -1.39 -6.56
CA MET A 60 -3.86 -2.55 -7.24
C MET A 60 -3.06 -3.81 -6.91
N GLY A 61 -3.68 -4.74 -6.19
CA GLY A 61 -3.06 -6.04 -5.95
C GLY A 61 -2.72 -6.72 -7.28
N HIS A 62 -1.50 -7.22 -7.43
CA HIS A 62 -1.00 -7.75 -8.71
C HIS A 62 -1.95 -8.73 -9.42
N VAL A 63 -2.69 -9.55 -8.66
CA VAL A 63 -3.69 -10.51 -9.20
C VAL A 63 -4.83 -9.83 -9.97
N ASN A 64 -5.18 -8.59 -9.64
CA ASN A 64 -6.24 -7.83 -10.31
C ASN A 64 -5.79 -7.29 -11.69
N LEU A 65 -4.50 -7.31 -12.01
CA LEU A 65 -4.00 -6.90 -13.33
C LEU A 65 -4.53 -7.80 -14.44
N LEU A 66 -4.78 -9.10 -14.16
CA LEU A 66 -5.40 -10.00 -15.13
C LEU A 66 -6.82 -9.54 -15.50
N LYS A 67 -7.65 -9.25 -14.49
CA LYS A 67 -9.02 -8.76 -14.70
C LYS A 67 -9.02 -7.43 -15.44
N LEU A 68 -8.13 -6.51 -15.07
CA LEU A 68 -7.97 -5.23 -15.77
C LEU A 68 -7.58 -5.44 -17.24
N ASN A 69 -6.65 -6.35 -17.53
CA ASN A 69 -6.21 -6.66 -18.89
C ASN A 69 -7.33 -7.23 -19.78
N GLN A 70 -8.37 -7.79 -19.19
CA GLN A 70 -9.54 -8.33 -19.90
C GLN A 70 -10.68 -7.32 -20.06
N SER A 71 -10.60 -6.15 -19.42
CA SER A 71 -11.68 -5.16 -19.38
C SER A 71 -11.28 -3.86 -20.07
N GLN A 72 -11.73 -3.67 -21.31
CA GLN A 72 -11.47 -2.44 -22.07
C GLN A 72 -12.11 -1.21 -21.41
N ALA A 73 -13.29 -1.39 -20.81
CA ALA A 73 -13.99 -0.33 -20.09
C ALA A 73 -13.18 0.15 -18.86
N ASP A 74 -12.66 -0.78 -18.07
CA ASP A 74 -11.84 -0.42 -16.90
C ASP A 74 -10.52 0.22 -17.33
N GLN A 75 -9.87 -0.30 -18.39
CA GLN A 75 -8.66 0.31 -18.94
C GLN A 75 -8.92 1.74 -19.41
N HIS A 76 -10.02 1.97 -20.13
CA HIS A 76 -10.38 3.30 -20.60
C HIS A 76 -10.62 4.26 -19.43
N GLN A 77 -11.37 3.85 -18.41
CA GLN A 77 -11.62 4.68 -17.23
C GLN A 77 -10.35 4.97 -16.41
N ILE A 78 -9.50 3.96 -16.21
CA ILE A 78 -8.32 4.06 -15.33
C ILE A 78 -7.16 4.77 -16.03
N PHE A 79 -6.99 4.62 -17.35
CA PHE A 79 -5.80 5.11 -18.06
C PHE A 79 -6.07 6.19 -19.11
N VAL A 80 -7.28 6.27 -19.67
CA VAL A 80 -7.57 7.12 -20.85
C VAL A 80 -8.46 8.31 -20.52
N ASN A 81 -9.57 8.09 -19.80
CA ASN A 81 -10.56 9.12 -19.51
C ASN A 81 -9.94 10.26 -18.69
N ARG A 82 -9.97 11.48 -19.24
CA ARG A 82 -9.28 12.64 -18.66
C ARG A 82 -9.76 13.00 -17.25
N SER A 83 -11.04 12.76 -16.94
CA SER A 83 -11.64 13.10 -15.66
C SER A 83 -11.35 12.05 -14.57
N THR A 84 -11.25 10.78 -14.95
CA THR A 84 -11.15 9.66 -14.00
C THR A 84 -9.79 8.96 -13.96
N ARG A 85 -8.90 9.27 -14.93
CA ARG A 85 -7.62 8.58 -15.07
C ARG A 85 -6.80 8.66 -13.79
N THR A 86 -6.15 7.54 -13.51
CA THR A 86 -5.20 7.39 -12.43
C THR A 86 -3.89 8.08 -12.80
N GLN A 87 -3.35 8.91 -11.91
CA GLN A 87 -2.03 9.49 -12.15
C GLN A 87 -0.91 8.47 -11.87
N ARG A 88 -1.06 7.66 -10.80
CA ARG A 88 -0.07 6.67 -10.37
C ARG A 88 -0.70 5.33 -10.02
N LEU A 89 -0.28 4.25 -10.68
CA LEU A 89 -0.68 2.89 -10.33
C LEU A 89 0.39 2.25 -9.43
N ILE A 90 0.02 1.92 -8.20
CA ILE A 90 0.90 1.31 -7.20
C ILE A 90 0.52 -0.17 -7.06
N ILE A 91 1.46 -1.07 -7.33
CA ILE A 91 1.21 -2.51 -7.34
C ILE A 91 1.90 -3.15 -6.13
N PRO A 92 1.16 -3.46 -5.05
CA PRO A 92 1.65 -4.36 -4.01
C PRO A 92 1.60 -5.79 -4.54
N TRP A 93 2.74 -6.49 -4.55
CA TRP A 93 2.81 -7.93 -4.86
C TRP A 93 2.16 -8.82 -3.78
N LEU A 94 1.38 -8.22 -2.88
CA LEU A 94 0.58 -8.78 -1.78
C LEU A 94 1.37 -9.73 -0.86
N PHE A 95 1.66 -10.93 -1.35
CA PHE A 95 2.34 -12.01 -0.61
C PHE A 95 3.68 -12.43 -1.24
N ASN A 96 4.01 -11.93 -2.43
CA ASN A 96 5.26 -12.27 -3.11
C ASN A 96 6.35 -11.25 -2.74
N THR A 97 7.29 -11.66 -1.90
CA THR A 97 8.47 -10.84 -1.57
C THR A 97 9.54 -10.88 -2.65
N ARG A 98 9.51 -11.88 -3.54
CA ARG A 98 10.40 -12.01 -4.70
C ARG A 98 9.58 -12.25 -5.96
N VAL A 99 9.91 -11.53 -7.02
CA VAL A 99 9.20 -11.56 -8.30
C VAL A 99 10.19 -11.89 -9.39
N ASP A 100 10.04 -13.05 -10.05
CA ASP A 100 10.80 -13.36 -11.25
C ASP A 100 10.20 -12.61 -12.44
N LYS A 101 10.75 -11.42 -12.72
CA LYS A 101 10.31 -10.51 -13.78
C LYS A 101 10.32 -11.11 -15.19
N ARG A 102 11.00 -12.25 -15.40
CA ARG A 102 11.04 -12.93 -16.70
C ARG A 102 9.85 -13.90 -16.89
N LYS A 103 9.33 -14.45 -15.80
CA LYS A 103 8.29 -15.49 -15.82
C LYS A 103 6.93 -15.01 -15.30
N ASP A 104 6.92 -13.96 -14.47
CA ASP A 104 5.71 -13.48 -13.84
C ASP A 104 4.78 -12.79 -14.86
N LYS A 105 3.64 -13.43 -15.14
CA LYS A 105 2.62 -12.93 -16.07
C LYS A 105 2.02 -11.59 -15.65
N HIS A 106 1.90 -11.30 -14.35
CA HIS A 106 1.32 -10.03 -13.87
C HIS A 106 2.32 -8.89 -14.05
N TYR A 107 3.61 -9.16 -13.83
CA TYR A 107 4.69 -8.23 -14.16
C TYR A 107 4.71 -7.91 -15.67
N ALA A 108 4.54 -8.91 -16.53
CA ALA A 108 4.47 -8.70 -17.98
C ALA A 108 3.30 -7.77 -18.37
N ILE A 109 2.13 -7.96 -17.77
CA ILE A 109 0.95 -7.08 -17.98
C ILE A 109 1.25 -5.66 -17.51
N ALA A 110 1.73 -5.48 -16.27
CA ALA A 110 2.07 -4.17 -15.72
C ALA A 110 3.10 -3.44 -16.60
N LYS A 111 4.11 -4.15 -17.10
CA LYS A 111 5.13 -3.62 -18.00
C LYS A 111 4.56 -3.22 -19.36
N ASN A 112 3.58 -3.96 -19.89
CA ASN A 112 2.92 -3.59 -21.14
C ASN A 112 2.06 -2.35 -20.94
N PHE A 113 1.24 -2.30 -19.88
CA PHE A 113 0.48 -1.10 -19.54
C PHE A 113 1.35 0.14 -19.32
N SER A 114 2.51 0.00 -18.66
CA SER A 114 3.41 1.14 -18.46
C SER A 114 4.00 1.69 -19.75
N LYS A 115 4.06 0.88 -20.82
CA LYS A 115 4.51 1.33 -22.15
C LYS A 115 3.36 1.96 -22.94
N THR A 116 2.16 1.38 -22.83
CA THR A 116 0.98 1.83 -23.57
C THR A 116 0.39 3.12 -23.00
N TYR A 117 0.31 3.23 -21.67
CA TYR A 117 -0.38 4.31 -20.97
C TYR A 117 0.61 5.26 -20.28
N THR A 118 1.32 6.05 -21.09
CA THR A 118 2.39 6.97 -20.63
C THR A 118 1.91 8.11 -19.73
N ASN A 119 0.60 8.41 -19.74
CA ASN A 119 -0.02 9.40 -18.85
C ASN A 119 -0.25 8.89 -17.41
N THR A 120 0.08 7.64 -17.13
CA THR A 120 0.01 7.01 -15.80
C THR A 120 1.40 6.51 -15.42
N GLU A 121 1.89 6.89 -14.25
CA GLU A 121 3.14 6.34 -13.72
C GLU A 121 2.89 4.98 -13.06
N PHE A 122 3.78 4.01 -13.24
CA PHE A 122 3.63 2.66 -12.69
C PHE A 122 4.72 2.38 -11.65
N TYR A 123 4.31 1.93 -10.47
CA TYR A 123 5.21 1.62 -9.37
C TYR A 123 4.93 0.26 -8.76
N MET A 124 5.99 -0.37 -8.27
CA MET A 124 5.94 -1.63 -7.55
C MET A 124 6.47 -1.41 -6.14
N LEU A 125 5.82 -2.02 -5.14
CA LEU A 125 6.39 -2.04 -3.80
C LEU A 125 7.67 -2.87 -3.78
N SER A 126 8.68 -2.39 -3.07
CA SER A 126 9.90 -3.14 -2.82
C SER A 126 9.63 -4.35 -1.93
N SER A 127 10.50 -5.37 -2.01
CA SER A 127 10.45 -6.54 -1.12
C SER A 127 10.48 -6.14 0.36
N SER A 128 11.22 -5.08 0.71
CA SER A 128 11.29 -4.56 2.08
C SER A 128 9.97 -3.95 2.57
N LYS A 129 9.18 -3.34 1.68
CA LYS A 129 7.83 -2.85 2.00
C LYS A 129 6.85 -3.98 2.23
N ILE A 130 6.91 -5.01 1.40
CA ILE A 130 6.08 -6.21 1.58
C ILE A 130 6.41 -6.88 2.91
N ALA A 131 7.70 -7.10 3.21
CA ALA A 131 8.13 -7.66 4.48
C ALA A 131 7.72 -6.80 5.68
N PHE A 132 7.79 -5.47 5.56
CA PHE A 132 7.31 -4.56 6.60
C PHE A 132 5.79 -4.71 6.85
N ALA A 133 4.98 -4.79 5.79
CA ALA A 133 3.54 -4.99 5.90
C ALA A 133 3.20 -6.33 6.56
N GLU A 134 3.96 -7.39 6.26
CA GLU A 134 3.83 -8.69 6.91
C GLU A 134 4.22 -8.64 8.40
N ASN A 135 5.32 -7.97 8.72
CA ASN A 135 5.78 -7.83 10.09
C ASN A 135 4.78 -7.03 10.96
N LEU A 136 4.15 -6.00 10.38
CA LEU A 136 3.07 -5.26 11.05
C LEU A 136 1.92 -6.18 11.43
N PHE A 137 1.49 -7.06 10.52
CA PHE A 137 0.44 -8.03 10.80
C PHE A 137 0.85 -8.96 11.93
N GLN A 138 2.01 -9.62 11.80
CA GLN A 138 2.52 -10.57 12.80
C GLN A 138 2.71 -9.93 14.18
N THR A 139 3.20 -8.69 14.25
CA THR A 139 3.42 -7.99 15.52
C THR A 139 2.08 -7.67 16.21
N ASN A 140 1.02 -7.39 15.45
CA ASN A 140 -0.28 -7.05 16.02
C ASN A 140 -1.10 -8.29 16.43
N THR A 141 -0.94 -9.41 15.73
CA THR A 141 -1.75 -10.63 15.94
C THR A 141 -1.01 -11.71 16.73
N GLY A 142 0.33 -11.69 16.71
CA GLY A 142 1.17 -12.81 17.13
C GLY A 142 1.21 -13.97 16.13
N ILE A 143 0.58 -13.82 14.96
CA ILE A 143 0.36 -14.90 13.98
C ILE A 143 0.98 -14.47 12.64
N SER A 144 1.89 -15.29 12.10
CA SER A 144 2.41 -15.03 10.76
C SER A 144 1.38 -15.43 9.70
N ARG A 145 1.31 -14.67 8.60
CA ARG A 145 0.43 -15.03 7.48
C ARG A 145 0.77 -16.37 6.86
N LYS A 146 2.06 -16.73 6.86
CA LYS A 146 2.54 -17.99 6.28
C LYS A 146 1.97 -19.16 7.08
N ASP A 147 2.00 -19.08 8.40
CA ASP A 147 1.48 -20.12 9.29
C ASP A 147 -0.05 -20.19 9.25
N ALA A 148 -0.70 -19.03 9.11
CA ALA A 148 -2.15 -18.95 8.95
C ALA A 148 -2.65 -19.12 7.51
N LYS A 149 -1.77 -19.32 6.53
CA LYS A 149 -2.10 -19.43 5.09
C LYS A 149 -3.10 -18.35 4.59
N THR A 150 -3.00 -17.14 5.13
CA THR A 150 -3.90 -16.00 4.81
C THR A 150 -3.15 -14.92 4.01
N TRP A 151 -3.87 -13.97 3.40
CA TRP A 151 -3.30 -12.86 2.62
C TRP A 151 -3.78 -11.49 3.09
N LEU A 152 -2.87 -10.51 3.06
CA LEU A 152 -3.21 -9.10 3.31
C LEU A 152 -4.13 -8.59 2.21
N SER A 153 -5.17 -7.87 2.59
CA SER A 153 -6.06 -7.24 1.63
C SER A 153 -5.37 -6.11 0.87
N THR A 154 -5.94 -5.71 -0.27
CA THR A 154 -5.51 -4.47 -0.93
C THR A 154 -5.75 -3.26 -0.01
N GLY A 155 -6.78 -3.31 0.84
CA GLY A 155 -7.07 -2.26 1.84
C GLY A 155 -5.94 -2.10 2.85
N TRP A 156 -5.40 -3.20 3.38
CA TRP A 156 -4.22 -3.18 4.25
C TRP A 156 -3.02 -2.52 3.58
N MET A 157 -2.71 -2.93 2.35
CA MET A 157 -1.60 -2.34 1.59
C MET A 157 -1.83 -0.86 1.26
N THR A 158 -3.09 -0.47 1.05
CA THR A 158 -3.47 0.92 0.74
C THR A 158 -3.34 1.82 1.95
N LEU A 159 -3.76 1.39 3.14
CA LEU A 159 -3.57 2.17 4.35
C LEU A 159 -2.10 2.30 4.71
N ILE A 160 -1.31 1.23 4.54
CA ILE A 160 0.15 1.34 4.69
C ILE A 160 0.76 2.34 3.70
N PHE A 161 0.29 2.36 2.45
CA PHE A 161 0.73 3.35 1.46
C PHE A 161 0.32 4.78 1.85
N ALA A 162 -0.90 4.97 2.35
CA ALA A 162 -1.36 6.28 2.84
C ALA A 162 -0.53 6.76 4.03
N LEU A 163 -0.23 5.89 4.99
CA LEU A 163 0.64 6.19 6.13
C LEU A 163 2.05 6.65 5.75
N ASP A 164 2.55 6.22 4.59
CA ASP A 164 3.87 6.60 4.08
C ASP A 164 3.87 7.92 3.30
N THR A 165 2.70 8.33 2.80
CA THR A 165 2.59 9.42 1.82
C THR A 165 1.74 10.59 2.31
N CYS A 166 1.00 10.44 3.41
CA CYS A 166 0.01 11.40 3.88
C CYS A 166 0.23 11.80 5.34
N ASP A 167 0.15 13.09 5.66
CA ASP A 167 0.23 13.56 7.07
C ASP A 167 -1.07 13.27 7.85
N ARG A 168 -2.20 13.29 7.15
CA ARG A 168 -3.54 12.92 7.63
C ARG A 168 -4.26 12.09 6.57
N THR A 169 -5.02 11.09 6.99
CA THR A 169 -5.84 10.29 6.08
C THR A 169 -7.27 10.19 6.58
N ASP A 170 -8.24 10.47 5.70
CA ASP A 170 -9.65 10.16 5.93
C ASP A 170 -10.03 8.98 5.02
N VAL A 171 -10.58 7.92 5.60
CA VAL A 171 -10.95 6.66 4.93
C VAL A 171 -12.46 6.63 4.73
N PHE A 172 -12.89 6.56 3.47
CA PHE A 172 -14.29 6.62 3.07
C PHE A 172 -14.84 5.22 2.79
N GLY A 173 -15.99 4.90 3.38
CA GLY A 173 -16.75 3.69 3.08
C GLY A 173 -16.35 2.46 3.90
N LEU A 174 -15.51 2.58 4.93
CA LEU A 174 -15.05 1.41 5.68
C LEU A 174 -15.80 1.28 7.01
N VAL A 175 -16.44 0.14 7.26
CA VAL A 175 -17.05 -0.16 8.56
C VAL A 175 -16.02 -0.64 9.59
N HIS A 176 -16.27 -0.41 10.88
CA HIS A 176 -15.39 -0.86 11.96
C HIS A 176 -15.52 -2.37 12.22
N ASP A 177 -14.57 -2.92 12.99
CA ASP A 177 -14.42 -4.36 13.29
C ASP A 177 -15.68 -5.02 13.88
N LYS A 178 -16.47 -4.29 14.68
CA LYS A 178 -17.69 -4.82 15.31
C LYS A 178 -18.99 -4.51 14.56
N PHE A 179 -18.93 -3.74 13.48
CA PHE A 179 -20.13 -3.24 12.79
C PHE A 179 -21.11 -4.37 12.44
N CYS A 180 -20.61 -5.46 11.87
CA CYS A 180 -21.45 -6.58 11.43
C CYS A 180 -22.08 -7.36 12.57
N LYS A 181 -21.42 -7.40 13.74
CA LYS A 181 -22.01 -7.98 14.95
C LYS A 181 -23.11 -7.09 15.52
N GLU A 182 -22.90 -5.77 15.46
CA GLU A 182 -23.84 -4.76 15.95
C GLU A 182 -25.02 -4.56 14.99
N ASN A 183 -24.86 -4.93 13.72
CA ASN A 183 -25.86 -4.76 12.65
C ASN A 183 -26.08 -6.08 11.89
N PRO A 184 -26.63 -7.13 12.53
CA PRO A 184 -26.74 -8.47 11.92
C PRO A 184 -27.66 -8.52 10.69
N ASN A 185 -28.62 -7.60 10.60
CA ASN A 185 -29.57 -7.51 9.49
C ASN A 185 -29.10 -6.56 8.38
N ASN A 186 -27.85 -6.10 8.41
CA ASN A 186 -27.32 -5.19 7.39
C ASN A 186 -27.18 -5.91 6.04
N THR A 187 -27.76 -5.31 4.99
CA THR A 187 -27.79 -5.87 3.63
C THR A 187 -26.93 -5.07 2.63
N THR A 188 -26.04 -4.21 3.13
CA THR A 188 -25.15 -3.40 2.30
C THR A 188 -24.32 -4.33 1.40
N PRO A 189 -24.24 -4.05 0.08
CA PRO A 189 -23.41 -4.85 -0.81
C PRO A 189 -21.94 -4.70 -0.46
N TYR A 190 -21.17 -5.76 -0.66
CA TYR A 190 -19.73 -5.79 -0.38
C TYR A 190 -18.97 -4.74 -1.20
N HIS A 191 -19.42 -4.48 -2.43
CA HIS A 191 -18.91 -3.37 -3.24
C HIS A 191 -20.04 -2.44 -3.69
N TYR A 192 -19.76 -1.13 -3.76
CA TYR A 192 -20.75 -0.16 -4.25
C TYR A 192 -21.16 -0.39 -5.71
N TYR A 193 -20.32 -1.06 -6.49
CA TYR A 193 -20.54 -1.33 -7.92
C TYR A 193 -21.03 -2.75 -8.22
N GLU A 194 -21.30 -3.55 -7.19
CA GLU A 194 -21.84 -4.91 -7.31
C GLU A 194 -23.07 -5.03 -6.40
N VAL A 195 -24.10 -4.23 -6.65
CA VAL A 195 -25.31 -4.13 -5.80
C VAL A 195 -26.05 -5.46 -5.61
N ASN A 196 -25.99 -6.34 -6.63
CA ASN A 196 -26.54 -7.70 -6.61
C ASN A 196 -25.49 -8.76 -6.23
N GLY A 197 -24.30 -8.33 -5.80
CA GLY A 197 -23.21 -9.20 -5.39
C GLY A 197 -23.32 -9.65 -3.94
N LYS A 198 -22.17 -10.07 -3.39
CA LYS A 198 -22.07 -10.52 -2.00
C LYS A 198 -22.50 -9.42 -1.03
N LYS A 199 -23.08 -9.80 0.10
CA LYS A 199 -23.34 -8.86 1.21
C LYS A 199 -22.06 -8.63 2.01
N GLU A 200 -21.83 -7.38 2.42
CA GLU A 200 -20.58 -6.96 3.06
C GLU A 200 -20.29 -7.79 4.32
N CYS A 201 -21.26 -7.84 5.24
CA CYS A 201 -21.08 -8.51 6.52
C CYS A 201 -20.98 -10.02 6.42
N GLU A 202 -21.80 -10.66 5.57
CA GLU A 202 -21.72 -12.09 5.31
C GLU A 202 -20.33 -12.48 4.79
N TYR A 203 -19.83 -11.74 3.79
CA TYR A 203 -18.53 -12.02 3.20
C TYR A 203 -17.37 -11.79 4.18
N TYR A 204 -17.41 -10.73 4.99
CA TYR A 204 -16.41 -10.50 6.04
C TYR A 204 -16.38 -11.66 7.04
N MET A 205 -17.53 -12.09 7.56
CA MET A 205 -17.59 -13.15 8.55
C MET A 205 -17.13 -14.50 7.98
N GLN A 206 -17.59 -14.84 6.77
CA GLN A 206 -17.13 -16.05 6.07
C GLN A 206 -15.61 -16.04 5.91
N SER A 207 -15.05 -14.95 5.37
CA SER A 207 -13.61 -14.83 5.15
C SER A 207 -12.79 -14.83 6.45
N GLU A 208 -13.33 -14.25 7.53
CA GLU A 208 -12.66 -14.19 8.83
C GLU A 208 -12.57 -15.56 9.51
N THR A 209 -13.57 -16.43 9.30
CA THR A 209 -13.64 -17.77 9.91
C THR A 209 -12.88 -18.85 9.13
N HIS A 210 -12.48 -18.58 7.88
CA HIS A 210 -11.67 -19.50 7.10
C HIS A 210 -10.20 -19.45 7.54
N LEU A 211 -9.80 -20.37 8.42
CA LEU A 211 -8.50 -20.37 9.09
C LEU A 211 -7.27 -20.49 8.18
N THR A 212 -7.42 -20.96 6.94
CA THR A 212 -6.30 -21.32 6.06
C THR A 212 -6.40 -20.73 4.65
N SER A 213 -7.31 -19.77 4.44
CA SER A 213 -7.46 -19.07 3.17
C SER A 213 -8.23 -17.76 3.34
N GLY A 214 -8.15 -16.87 2.37
CA GLY A 214 -8.93 -15.63 2.42
C GLY A 214 -8.23 -14.51 3.18
N HIS A 215 -8.88 -13.35 3.20
CA HIS A 215 -8.44 -12.17 3.94
C HIS A 215 -9.08 -12.16 5.33
N VAL A 216 -8.37 -11.63 6.31
CA VAL A 216 -8.88 -11.47 7.67
C VAL A 216 -9.37 -10.04 7.89
N PHE A 217 -10.42 -9.67 7.14
CA PHE A 217 -10.90 -8.29 7.03
C PHE A 217 -11.29 -7.65 8.37
N VAL A 218 -11.86 -8.42 9.30
CA VAL A 218 -12.27 -7.91 10.61
C VAL A 218 -11.04 -7.69 11.49
N THR A 219 -10.09 -8.63 11.46
CA THR A 219 -8.78 -8.47 12.13
C THR A 219 -8.01 -7.26 11.61
N GLU A 220 -7.95 -7.05 10.29
CA GLU A 220 -7.31 -5.86 9.71
C GLU A 220 -7.96 -4.56 10.22
N LYS A 221 -9.30 -4.48 10.24
CA LYS A 221 -10.04 -3.31 10.75
C LYS A 221 -9.79 -3.05 12.24
N ALA A 222 -9.70 -4.10 13.05
CA ALA A 222 -9.38 -3.96 14.47
C ALA A 222 -7.97 -3.39 14.68
N ILE A 223 -7.02 -3.72 13.78
CA ILE A 223 -5.69 -3.11 13.77
C ILE A 223 -5.76 -1.65 13.29
N PHE A 224 -6.56 -1.35 12.27
CA PHE A 224 -6.74 0.04 11.82
C PHE A 224 -7.31 0.94 12.91
N ALA A 225 -8.19 0.43 13.76
CA ALA A 225 -8.70 1.17 14.92
C ALA A 225 -7.57 1.58 15.88
N ARG A 226 -6.57 0.72 16.10
CA ARG A 226 -5.37 1.04 16.89
C ARG A 226 -4.45 2.06 16.19
N TRP A 227 -4.44 2.05 14.85
CA TRP A 227 -3.65 2.99 14.06
C TRP A 227 -4.27 4.38 14.01
N ALA A 228 -5.59 4.47 14.17
CA ALA A 228 -6.36 5.68 13.94
C ALA A 228 -5.83 6.90 14.71
N ARG A 229 -5.66 6.78 16.04
CA ARG A 229 -5.11 7.88 16.84
C ARG A 229 -3.61 8.09 16.61
N LYS A 230 -2.85 6.99 16.48
CA LYS A 230 -1.39 7.05 16.35
C LYS A 230 -0.93 7.75 15.07
N PHE A 231 -1.72 7.65 14.00
CA PHE A 231 -1.36 8.12 12.66
C PHE A 231 -2.39 9.05 12.02
N ASN A 232 -3.27 9.67 12.80
CA ASN A 232 -4.24 10.63 12.30
C ASN A 232 -5.09 10.06 11.15
N LEU A 233 -5.60 8.82 11.35
CA LEU A 233 -6.56 8.19 10.44
C LEU A 233 -7.98 8.43 10.97
N ASN A 234 -8.82 9.01 10.13
CA ASN A 234 -10.24 9.19 10.40
C ASN A 234 -11.05 8.30 9.46
N PHE A 235 -12.26 7.94 9.85
CA PHE A 235 -13.17 7.11 9.06
C PHE A 235 -14.45 7.88 8.80
N ARG A 236 -14.94 7.80 7.57
CA ARG A 236 -16.11 8.52 7.06
C ARG A 236 -17.04 7.52 6.38
N TYR A 237 -18.34 7.68 6.59
CA TYR A 237 -19.39 6.87 5.96
C TYR A 237 -19.17 5.35 6.15
N PRO A 238 -19.22 4.84 7.40
CA PRO A 238 -19.59 5.52 8.64
C PRO A 238 -18.40 6.08 9.45
N THR A 239 -18.70 6.99 10.37
CA THR A 239 -17.71 7.46 11.36
C THR A 239 -17.45 6.39 12.41
N TRP A 240 -16.18 6.17 12.76
CA TRP A 240 -15.80 5.20 13.78
C TRP A 240 -15.74 5.85 15.16
N ASN A 241 -16.37 5.23 16.15
CA ASN A 241 -16.21 5.61 17.54
C ASN A 241 -14.93 4.95 18.12
N LEU A 242 -13.86 5.73 18.23
CA LEU A 242 -12.53 5.25 18.65
C LEU A 242 -12.31 5.23 20.16
N THR A 243 -13.36 5.31 21.00
CA THR A 243 -13.27 5.40 22.47
C THR A 243 -12.59 4.23 23.18
N ARG A 244 -12.23 3.14 22.49
CA ARG A 244 -11.65 1.95 23.11
C ARG A 244 -10.18 2.11 23.53
N ASN A 245 -9.81 1.29 24.53
CA ASN A 245 -8.46 1.10 24.99
C ASN A 245 -7.62 0.34 23.94
N GLU A 246 -6.68 1.03 23.30
CA GLU A 246 -5.79 0.49 22.26
C GLU A 246 -4.89 -0.64 22.76
N SER A 247 -4.73 -0.76 24.09
CA SER A 247 -3.91 -1.77 24.75
C SER A 247 -4.63 -3.10 24.99
N ALA A 248 -5.96 -3.18 24.77
CA ALA A 248 -6.71 -4.41 24.95
C ALA A 248 -6.25 -5.49 23.94
N PRO A 249 -6.25 -6.79 24.31
CA PRO A 249 -5.95 -7.88 23.38
C PRO A 249 -6.78 -7.80 22.10
N LEU A 250 -6.20 -8.22 20.97
CA LEU A 250 -6.89 -8.18 19.68
C LEU A 250 -7.93 -9.31 19.64
N ASP A 251 -9.18 -8.97 19.96
CA ASP A 251 -10.26 -9.94 20.19
C ASP A 251 -11.14 -10.12 18.94
N THR A 252 -10.56 -10.63 17.85
CA THR A 252 -11.26 -10.86 16.58
C THR A 252 -11.57 -12.35 16.36
N PRO A 253 -12.58 -12.69 15.53
CA PRO A 253 -12.93 -14.09 15.27
C PRO A 253 -11.74 -14.93 14.77
N PHE A 254 -10.96 -14.40 13.82
CA PHE A 254 -9.77 -15.10 13.31
C PHE A 254 -8.75 -15.38 14.43
N VAL A 255 -8.41 -14.39 15.25
CA VAL A 255 -7.40 -14.55 16.30
C VAL A 255 -7.85 -15.57 17.36
N LYS A 256 -9.13 -15.57 17.73
CA LYS A 256 -9.70 -16.56 18.67
C LYS A 256 -9.60 -17.97 18.11
N ILE A 257 -10.22 -18.20 16.95
CA ILE A 257 -10.34 -19.53 16.35
C ILE A 257 -8.94 -20.07 16.04
N TYR A 258 -8.02 -19.24 15.56
CA TYR A 258 -6.65 -19.67 15.28
C TYR A 258 -5.91 -20.11 16.55
N LYS A 259 -6.00 -19.33 17.64
CA LYS A 259 -5.34 -19.67 18.92
C LYS A 259 -5.95 -20.91 19.57
N GLU A 260 -7.27 -21.07 19.48
CA GLU A 260 -7.96 -22.29 19.93
C GLU A 260 -7.52 -23.51 19.12
N ALA A 261 -7.41 -23.39 17.79
CA ALA A 261 -6.95 -24.47 16.92
C ALA A 261 -5.46 -24.82 17.17
N GLN A 262 -4.62 -23.83 17.47
CA GLN A 262 -3.25 -24.04 17.91
C GLN A 262 -3.18 -24.80 19.23
N HIS A 263 -3.98 -24.39 20.23
CA HIS A 263 -4.05 -25.04 21.53
C HIS A 263 -4.50 -26.50 21.41
N ASN A 264 -5.52 -26.76 20.57
CA ASN A 264 -6.10 -28.08 20.36
C ASN A 264 -5.30 -28.96 19.38
N LYS A 265 -4.14 -28.48 18.88
CA LYS A 265 -3.28 -29.16 17.88
C LYS A 265 -4.05 -29.61 16.62
N SER A 266 -5.17 -28.97 16.31
CA SER A 266 -6.05 -29.33 15.18
C SER A 266 -5.60 -28.68 13.86
N LEU A 267 -4.63 -27.76 13.91
CA LEU A 267 -3.92 -27.28 12.73
C LEU A 267 -2.99 -28.37 12.21
N HIS A 268 -3.49 -29.27 11.37
CA HIS A 268 -2.66 -30.28 10.71
C HIS A 268 -1.66 -29.63 9.74
N GLY A 269 -0.37 -29.71 10.09
CA GLY A 269 0.74 -29.38 9.19
C GLY A 269 1.88 -28.58 9.84
N ASN A 270 2.95 -29.31 10.17
CA ASN A 270 4.31 -28.89 10.50
C ASN A 270 4.65 -28.52 11.95
N LYS A 271 5.68 -29.23 12.42
CA LYS A 271 6.49 -28.95 13.61
C LYS A 271 6.67 -27.44 13.78
N VAL A 272 6.26 -26.95 14.94
CA VAL A 272 6.60 -25.63 15.45
C VAL A 272 8.13 -25.57 15.54
N GLY A 273 8.79 -24.99 14.54
CA GLY A 273 10.16 -24.52 14.70
C GLY A 273 10.14 -23.52 15.84
N GLY A 274 10.90 -23.82 16.89
CA GLY A 274 10.90 -23.09 18.16
C GLY A 274 10.84 -21.58 17.93
N GLY A 275 9.78 -20.96 18.46
CA GLY A 275 9.64 -19.52 18.47
C GLY A 275 10.86 -18.93 19.18
N ALA A 276 11.72 -18.27 18.41
CA ALA A 276 12.63 -17.30 19.00
C ALA A 276 11.74 -16.33 19.78
N ARG A 277 11.93 -16.25 21.10
CA ARG A 277 11.39 -15.18 21.94
C ARG A 277 12.02 -13.88 21.47
N GLY A 278 11.51 -13.34 20.38
CA GLY A 278 11.80 -11.97 19.96
C GLY A 278 11.21 -11.06 21.02
N ARG A 279 12.09 -10.38 21.77
CA ARG A 279 11.68 -9.25 22.62
C ARG A 279 10.72 -8.39 21.80
N SER A 280 9.57 -8.06 22.39
CA SER A 280 8.62 -7.10 21.86
C SER A 280 9.29 -5.73 21.81
N HIS A 281 10.12 -5.50 20.80
CA HIS A 281 10.49 -4.17 20.40
C HIS A 281 9.26 -3.62 19.72
N VAL A 282 8.49 -2.84 20.48
CA VAL A 282 7.51 -1.89 19.93
C VAL A 282 8.26 -1.11 18.86
N LEU A 283 8.09 -1.50 17.59
CA LEU A 283 8.68 -0.79 16.48
C LEU A 283 8.14 0.64 16.58
N ASN A 284 9.05 1.58 16.84
CA ASN A 284 8.71 2.98 16.86
C ASN A 284 8.41 3.39 15.41
N LEU A 285 7.14 3.26 15.03
CA LEU A 285 6.65 3.46 13.67
C LEU A 285 6.87 4.90 13.16
N ARG A 286 7.22 5.85 14.05
CA ARG A 286 7.59 7.22 13.67
C ARG A 286 9.07 7.40 13.29
N SER A 287 9.99 6.51 13.69
CA SER A 287 11.44 6.77 13.52
C SER A 287 12.12 6.02 12.36
N LYS A 288 11.46 5.04 11.74
CA LYS A 288 12.00 4.35 10.56
C LYS A 288 11.22 4.79 9.31
N LYS A 289 11.74 5.81 8.62
CA LYS A 289 11.28 6.18 7.27
C LYS A 289 11.23 4.93 6.42
N MET A 290 10.06 4.71 5.87
CA MET A 290 9.73 3.52 5.11
C MET A 290 10.50 3.58 3.76
N PRO A 291 11.01 2.45 3.22
CA PRO A 291 11.86 2.48 2.02
C PRO A 291 11.16 3.09 0.77
N PRO A 292 11.92 3.53 -0.25
CA PRO A 292 11.34 4.00 -1.52
C PRO A 292 10.38 3.00 -2.19
N ILE A 293 9.25 3.47 -2.75
CA ILE A 293 8.50 2.69 -3.76
C ILE A 293 9.22 2.83 -5.11
N ILE A 294 9.30 1.77 -5.91
CA ILE A 294 10.23 1.70 -7.05
C ILE A 294 9.48 1.42 -8.37
N GLY A 295 9.72 2.22 -9.42
CA GLY A 295 9.14 2.08 -10.77
C GLY A 295 10.15 1.70 -11.88
N PRO A 296 9.67 1.29 -13.08
CA PRO A 296 10.50 1.05 -14.28
C PRO A 296 10.93 2.37 -14.96
N LYS A 297 12.11 2.39 -15.61
CA LYS A 297 12.65 3.58 -16.30
C LYS A 297 12.08 3.78 -17.71
N THR A 298 11.92 5.03 -18.13
CA THR A 298 11.69 5.40 -19.54
C THR A 298 13.01 5.55 -20.32
N LYS A 299 12.94 5.66 -21.66
CA LYS A 299 14.12 5.91 -22.51
C LYS A 299 14.77 7.27 -22.22
N GLU A 300 13.98 8.30 -21.96
CA GLU A 300 14.47 9.65 -21.67
C GLU A 300 15.25 9.72 -20.34
N ASP A 301 14.79 8.96 -19.34
CA ASP A 301 15.47 8.83 -18.03
C ASP A 301 16.83 8.13 -18.12
N THR A 302 17.04 7.34 -19.18
CA THR A 302 18.29 6.61 -19.41
C THR A 302 19.37 7.54 -19.98
N GLU A 303 18.97 8.49 -20.80
CA GLU A 303 19.89 9.50 -21.38
C GLU A 303 20.27 10.57 -20.35
N LYS A 304 19.33 11.05 -19.51
CA LYS A 304 19.64 11.99 -18.42
C LYS A 304 20.64 11.40 -17.40
N GLU A 305 20.54 10.12 -17.08
CA GLU A 305 21.45 9.46 -16.14
C GLU A 305 22.87 9.29 -16.71
N LYS A 306 23.01 9.03 -18.01
CA LYS A 306 24.33 9.02 -18.68
C LYS A 306 24.98 10.39 -18.60
N TYR A 307 24.23 11.44 -18.91
CA TYR A 307 24.71 12.82 -18.84
C TYR A 307 25.16 13.19 -17.42
N GLN A 308 24.37 12.82 -16.41
CA GLN A 308 24.68 13.15 -15.01
C GLN A 308 25.90 12.39 -14.47
N ARG A 309 26.11 11.14 -14.90
CA ARG A 309 27.34 10.40 -14.57
C ARG A 309 28.57 11.00 -15.25
N PHE A 310 28.43 11.41 -16.50
CA PHE A 310 29.48 12.09 -17.24
C PHE A 310 29.88 13.40 -16.54
N THR A 311 28.92 14.24 -16.14
CA THR A 311 29.21 15.48 -15.41
C THR A 311 29.89 15.25 -14.07
N HIS A 312 29.49 14.23 -13.29
CA HIS A 312 30.17 13.92 -12.02
C HIS A 312 31.61 13.44 -12.24
N ALA A 313 31.86 12.63 -13.27
CA ALA A 313 33.21 12.18 -13.60
C ALA A 313 34.12 13.36 -13.99
N VAL A 314 33.62 14.30 -14.81
CA VAL A 314 34.35 15.51 -15.20
C VAL A 314 34.65 16.38 -13.97
N MET A 315 33.67 16.64 -13.12
CA MET A 315 33.87 17.44 -11.90
C MET A 315 34.89 16.81 -10.94
N PHE A 316 34.90 15.49 -10.83
CA PHE A 316 35.87 14.76 -10.00
C PHE A 316 37.30 14.89 -10.54
N ILE A 317 37.48 14.78 -11.86
CA ILE A 317 38.79 14.96 -12.51
C ILE A 317 39.31 16.39 -12.31
N VAL A 318 38.45 17.40 -12.50
CA VAL A 318 38.82 18.81 -12.29
C VAL A 318 39.25 19.07 -10.85
N ALA A 319 38.56 18.50 -9.87
CA ALA A 319 38.92 18.64 -8.46
C ALA A 319 40.29 18.03 -8.13
N ILE A 320 40.64 16.88 -8.73
CA ILE A 320 41.97 16.26 -8.57
C ILE A 320 43.06 17.17 -9.15
N PHE A 321 42.86 17.70 -10.37
CA PHE A 321 43.82 18.60 -11.00
C PHE A 321 44.05 19.86 -10.18
N LEU A 322 42.99 20.51 -9.70
CA LEU A 322 43.12 21.71 -8.84
C LEU A 322 43.87 21.39 -7.54
N SER A 323 43.60 20.23 -6.94
CA SER A 323 44.30 19.81 -5.71
C SER A 323 45.79 19.58 -5.93
N LEU A 324 46.17 18.97 -7.07
CA LEU A 324 47.57 18.76 -7.44
C LEU A 324 48.30 20.08 -7.72
N VAL A 325 47.64 21.04 -8.38
CA VAL A 325 48.21 22.37 -8.64
C VAL A 325 48.47 23.12 -7.33
N VAL A 326 47.51 23.11 -6.40
CA VAL A 326 47.69 23.73 -5.08
C VAL A 326 48.84 23.08 -4.32
N PHE A 327 48.95 21.75 -4.36
CA PHE A 327 50.05 21.03 -3.71
C PHE A 327 51.43 21.40 -4.31
N LEU A 328 51.54 21.47 -5.63
CA LEU A 328 52.77 21.89 -6.32
C LEU A 328 53.15 23.33 -6.00
N LEU A 329 52.19 24.25 -5.96
CA LEU A 329 52.42 25.65 -5.60
C LEU A 329 52.90 25.79 -4.16
N LEU A 330 52.29 25.06 -3.22
CA LEU A 330 52.73 25.03 -1.81
C LEU A 330 54.14 24.46 -1.67
N PHE A 331 54.45 23.38 -2.40
CA PHE A 331 55.78 22.77 -2.39
C PHE A 331 56.87 23.72 -2.92
N LEU A 332 56.58 24.44 -4.01
CA LEU A 332 57.45 25.48 -4.55
C LEU A 332 57.64 26.64 -3.54
N LEU A 333 56.56 27.08 -2.90
CA LEU A 333 56.61 28.18 -1.91
C LEU A 333 57.48 27.82 -0.70
N VAL A 334 57.34 26.59 -0.18
CA VAL A 334 58.16 26.09 0.93
C VAL A 334 59.62 25.99 0.50
N SER A 335 59.89 25.49 -0.72
CA SER A 335 61.25 25.35 -1.24
C SER A 335 61.96 26.70 -1.39
N ILE A 336 61.24 27.76 -1.80
CA ILE A 336 61.77 29.13 -1.90
C ILE A 336 62.05 29.72 -0.50
N LEU A 337 61.24 29.39 0.51
CA LEU A 337 61.41 29.91 1.88
C LEU A 337 62.51 29.20 2.68
N THR A 338 63.01 28.06 2.20
CA THR A 338 64.06 27.25 2.86
C THR A 338 65.47 27.45 2.28
N ILE A 339 65.63 28.34 1.30
CA ILE A 339 66.91 28.80 0.73
C ILE A 339 67.17 30.21 1.23
#